data_AF-A0A7V1ZWL6-F1
#
_entry.id   AF-A0A7V1ZWL6-F1
#
_cell.length_a   1.000
_cell.length_b   1.000
_cell.length_c   1.000
_cell.angle_alpha   90.00
_cell.angle_beta   90.00
_cell.angle_gamma   90.00
#
_symmetry.space_group_name_H-M   'P 1'
#
loop_
_entity.id
_entity.type
_entity.pdbx_description
1 polymer ?
#
loop_
_entity_poly.entity_id
_entity_poly.type
_entity_poly.pdbx_seq_one_letter_code
_entity_poly.pdbx_strand_id
1 'polypeptide(L)'
;MWLVRLFFIIIAIAVLVGFILYNPDEPVNLHFPWGDYYNVQLIFVCAVAFIIGMFVTFIYSVFYYLKIAGDIREKNRQIKNLEVELSALRNRSLEDLEEAPEEREE
;
A
#
# COMPACT_ATOMS: atom_id res chain seq x y z
N MET A 1 1.27 -11.48 2.56
CA MET A 1 2.29 -11.51 3.64
C MET A 1 3.55 -10.80 3.16
N TRP A 2 4.05 -9.83 3.93
CA TRP A 2 5.19 -8.99 3.54
C TRP A 2 6.46 -9.82 3.20
N LEU A 3 6.73 -10.87 3.98
CA LEU A 3 7.84 -11.81 3.80
C LEU A 3 7.79 -12.57 2.46
N VAL A 4 6.63 -13.13 2.10
CA VAL A 4 6.47 -13.88 0.85
C VAL A 4 6.72 -12.97 -0.36
N ARG A 5 6.19 -11.74 -0.32
CA ARG A 5 6.44 -10.76 -1.38
C ARG A 5 7.93 -10.43 -1.50
N LEU A 6 8.62 -10.26 -0.37
CA LEU A 6 10.04 -9.95 -0.34
C LEU A 6 10.90 -11.10 -0.91
N PHE A 7 10.53 -12.34 -0.61
CA PHE A 7 11.17 -13.52 -1.19
C PHE A 7 11.10 -13.54 -2.72
N PHE A 8 9.93 -13.29 -3.31
CA PHE A 8 9.79 -13.22 -4.77
C PHE A 8 10.56 -12.05 -5.40
N ILE A 9 10.63 -10.90 -4.72
CA ILE A 9 11.43 -9.76 -5.19
C ILE A 9 12.92 -10.14 -5.22
N ILE A 10 13.43 -10.80 -4.18
CA ILE A 10 14.83 -11.27 -4.15
C ILE A 10 15.09 -12.25 -5.29
N ILE A 11 14.20 -13.22 -5.51
CA ILE A 11 14.33 -14.17 -6.63
C ILE A 11 14.36 -13.43 -7.97
N ALA A 12 13.44 -12.48 -8.19
CA ALA A 12 13.40 -11.71 -9.43
C ALA A 12 14.71 -10.93 -9.66
N ILE A 13 15.25 -10.31 -8.61
CA ILE A 13 16.54 -9.61 -8.69
C ILE A 13 17.68 -10.59 -8.97
N ALA A 14 17.72 -11.75 -8.29
CA ALA A 14 18.75 -12.76 -8.51
C ALA A 14 18.73 -13.31 -9.95
N VAL A 15 17.54 -13.56 -10.50
CA VAL A 15 17.38 -13.98 -11.90
C VAL A 15 17.83 -12.89 -12.85
N LEU A 16 17.48 -11.62 -12.59
CA LEU A 16 17.90 -10.48 -13.42
C LEU A 16 19.43 -10.29 -13.40
N VAL A 17 20.04 -10.34 -12.22
CA VAL A 17 21.50 -10.25 -12.07
C VAL A 17 22.19 -11.43 -12.77
N GLY A 18 21.70 -12.65 -12.56
CA GLY A 18 22.21 -13.83 -13.25
C GLY A 18 22.13 -13.66 -14.77
N PHE A 19 20.97 -13.22 -15.28
CA PHE A 19 20.77 -12.97 -16.70
C PHE A 19 21.77 -11.96 -17.27
N ILE A 20 22.05 -10.85 -16.57
CA ILE A 20 23.05 -9.85 -16.98
C ILE A 20 24.47 -10.46 -16.97
N LEU A 21 24.84 -11.20 -15.92
CA LEU A 21 26.17 -11.77 -15.78
C LEU A 21 26.47 -12.86 -16.82
N TYR A 22 25.46 -13.62 -17.25
CA TYR A 22 25.61 -14.61 -18.32
C TYR A 22 25.62 -13.99 -19.72
N ASN A 23 25.20 -12.73 -19.87
CA ASN A 23 25.10 -12.04 -21.15
C ASN A 23 25.72 -10.62 -21.09
N PRO A 24 27.00 -10.47 -20.71
CA PRO A 24 27.60 -9.17 -20.40
C PRO A 24 27.80 -8.28 -21.63
N ASP A 25 28.21 -8.88 -22.76
CA ASP A 25 28.55 -8.15 -24.00
C ASP A 25 27.52 -8.32 -25.11
N GLU A 26 26.34 -8.86 -24.78
CA GLU A 26 25.30 -9.16 -25.78
C GLU A 26 24.67 -7.85 -26.30
N PRO A 27 24.80 -7.53 -27.60
CA PRO A 27 24.13 -6.39 -28.18
C PRO A 27 22.68 -6.75 -28.55
N VAL A 28 21.74 -5.85 -28.23
CA VAL A 28 20.34 -5.98 -28.61
C VAL A 28 19.90 -4.83 -29.51
N ASN A 29 19.02 -5.15 -30.45
CA ASN A 29 18.35 -4.17 -31.29
C ASN A 29 16.97 -3.86 -30.71
N LEU A 30 16.67 -2.57 -30.56
CA LEU A 30 15.43 -2.06 -30.00
C LEU A 30 14.63 -1.37 -31.08
N HIS A 31 13.41 -1.82 -31.28
CA HIS A 31 12.47 -1.22 -32.21
C HIS A 31 11.42 -0.44 -31.41
N PHE A 32 11.46 0.89 -31.47
CA PHE A 32 10.45 1.74 -30.86
C PHE A 32 9.62 2.46 -31.93
N PRO A 33 8.37 2.87 -31.61
CA PRO A 33 7.53 3.64 -32.52
C PRO A 33 8.16 4.95 -33.00
N TRP A 34 9.12 5.50 -32.26
CA TRP A 34 9.82 6.76 -32.51
C TRP A 34 11.24 6.58 -33.07
N GLY A 35 11.69 5.34 -33.30
CA GLY A 35 13.00 5.07 -33.90
C GLY A 35 13.58 3.73 -33.49
N ASP A 36 14.53 3.26 -34.30
CA ASP A 36 15.28 2.04 -34.06
C ASP A 36 16.65 2.34 -33.46
N TYR A 37 17.04 1.56 -32.45
CA TYR A 37 18.37 1.62 -31.84
C TYR A 37 19.06 0.27 -32.03
N TYR A 38 20.23 0.30 -32.65
CA TYR A 38 20.99 -0.90 -32.98
C TYR A 38 22.19 -1.07 -32.06
N ASN A 39 22.54 -2.32 -31.77
CA ASN A 39 23.72 -2.69 -30.97
C ASN A 39 23.76 -2.02 -29.57
N VAL A 40 22.60 -1.91 -28.92
CA VAL A 40 22.54 -1.40 -27.55
C VAL A 40 22.95 -2.51 -26.60
N GLN A 41 23.86 -2.24 -25.67
CA GLN A 41 24.28 -3.25 -24.70
C GLN A 41 23.10 -3.69 -23.82
N LEU A 42 22.89 -5.00 -23.69
CA LEU A 42 21.80 -5.57 -22.91
C LEU A 42 21.75 -5.04 -21.47
N ILE A 43 22.92 -4.88 -20.83
CA ILE A 43 23.04 -4.33 -19.47
C ILE A 43 22.41 -2.93 -19.34
N PHE A 44 22.58 -2.08 -20.36
CA PHE A 44 22.00 -0.74 -20.36
C PHE A 44 20.48 -0.80 -20.43
N VAL A 45 19.95 -1.65 -21.31
CA VAL A 45 18.49 -1.87 -21.46
C VAL A 45 17.89 -2.38 -20.16
N CYS A 46 18.50 -3.39 -19.54
CA CYS A 46 18.07 -3.93 -18.26
C CYS A 46 18.10 -2.88 -17.13
N ALA A 47 19.16 -2.06 -17.07
CA ALA A 47 19.27 -1.00 -16.08
C ALA A 47 18.16 0.07 -16.23
N VAL A 48 17.92 0.53 -17.46
CA VAL A 48 16.85 1.50 -17.73
C VAL A 48 15.47 0.92 -17.41
N ALA A 49 15.20 -0.33 -17.82
CA ALA A 49 13.96 -1.02 -17.49
C ALA A 49 13.75 -1.17 -15.98
N PHE A 50 14.81 -1.51 -15.24
CA PHE A 50 14.76 -1.62 -13.78
C PHE A 50 14.43 -0.28 -13.11
N ILE A 51 15.06 0.81 -13.55
CA ILE A 51 14.78 2.16 -13.05
C ILE A 51 13.32 2.55 -13.33
N ILE A 52 12.83 2.32 -14.55
CA ILE A 52 11.42 2.60 -14.90
C ILE A 52 10.48 1.79 -14.01
N GLY A 53 10.75 0.49 -13.83
CA GLY A 53 9.95 -0.37 -12.95
C GLY A 53 9.92 0.13 -11.50
N MET A 54 11.06 0.63 -11.00
CA MET A 54 11.15 1.26 -9.68
C MET A 54 10.28 2.51 -9.59
N PHE A 55 10.33 3.39 -10.59
CA PHE A 55 9.49 4.60 -10.66
C PHE A 55 8.00 4.26 -10.69
N VAL A 56 7.58 3.29 -11.51
CA VAL A 56 6.18 2.83 -11.57
C VAL A 56 5.73 2.29 -10.21
N THR A 57 6.57 1.48 -9.57
CA THR A 57 6.27 0.91 -8.25
C THR A 57 6.18 2.00 -7.18
N PHE A 58 7.05 3.01 -7.25
CA PHE A 58 7.01 4.16 -6.36
C PHE A 58 5.70 4.94 -6.51
N ILE A 59 5.31 5.28 -7.74
CA ILE A 59 4.05 5.98 -8.01
C ILE A 59 2.85 5.19 -7.48
N TYR A 60 2.80 3.89 -7.77
CA TYR A 60 1.72 3.02 -7.27
C TYR A 60 1.68 2.98 -5.73
N SER A 61 2.85 2.92 -5.09
CA SER A 61 2.97 2.92 -3.63
C SER A 61 2.48 4.22 -3.01
N VAL A 62 2.77 5.38 -3.63
CA VAL A 62 2.27 6.69 -3.17
C VAL A 62 0.74 6.73 -3.21
N PHE A 63 0.13 6.33 -4.33
CA PHE A 63 -1.33 6.30 -4.43
C PHE A 63 -1.97 5.34 -3.42
N TYR A 64 -1.38 4.16 -3.25
CA TYR A 64 -1.85 3.18 -2.28
C TYR A 64 -1.76 3.68 -0.84
N TYR A 65 -0.66 4.36 -0.49
CA TYR A 65 -0.48 4.99 0.81
C TYR A 65 -1.54 6.06 1.08
N LEU A 66 -1.78 6.96 0.12
CA LEU A 66 -2.80 8.00 0.23
C LEU A 66 -4.20 7.42 0.43
N LYS A 67 -4.53 6.34 -0.28
CA LYS A 67 -5.79 5.62 -0.09
C LYS A 67 -5.92 5.06 1.33
N ILE A 68 -4.91 4.34 1.80
CA ILE A 68 -4.90 3.78 3.17
C ILE A 68 -5.02 4.90 4.22
N ALA A 69 -4.32 6.02 4.03
CA ALA A 69 -4.40 7.14 4.96
C ALA A 69 -5.82 7.71 5.05
N GLY A 70 -6.53 7.78 3.92
CA GLY A 70 -7.95 8.13 3.86
C GLY A 70 -8.83 7.13 4.61
N ASP A 71 -8.66 5.84 4.33
CA ASP A 71 -9.41 4.76 4.97
C ASP A 71 -9.22 4.78 6.50
N ILE A 72 -7.98 4.96 6.98
CA ILE A 72 -7.67 5.07 8.42
C ILE A 72 -8.40 6.26 9.05
N ARG A 73 -8.38 7.43 8.39
CA ARG A 73 -9.05 8.63 8.91
C ARG A 73 -10.56 8.42 9.01
N GLU A 74 -11.16 7.78 8.01
CA GLU A 74 -12.59 7.45 8.04
C GLU A 74 -12.92 6.46 9.15
N LYS A 75 -12.14 5.39 9.29
CA LYS A 75 -12.33 4.38 10.35
C LYS A 75 -12.20 4.98 11.74
N ASN A 76 -11.22 5.86 11.97
CA ASN A 76 -11.08 6.56 13.25
C ASN A 76 -12.26 7.49 13.55
N ARG A 77 -12.84 8.14 12.52
CA ARG A 77 -14.07 8.95 12.69
C ARG A 77 -15.25 8.06 13.08
N GLN A 78 -15.41 6.90 12.44
CA GLN A 78 -16.47 5.94 12.75
C GLN A 78 -16.34 5.42 14.20
N ILE A 79 -15.13 5.06 14.62
CA ILE A 79 -14.85 4.64 16.01
C ILE A 79 -15.26 5.73 17.00
N LYS A 80 -14.83 6.97 16.77
CA LYS A 80 -15.17 8.09 17.66
C LYS A 80 -16.68 8.33 17.75
N ASN A 81 -17.39 8.26 16.62
CA ASN A 81 -18.84 8.45 16.62
C ASN A 81 -19.55 7.34 17.40
N LEU A 82 -19.14 6.09 17.19
CA LEU A 82 -19.68 4.93 17.91
C LEU A 82 -19.41 5.03 19.42
N GLU A 83 -18.23 5.50 19.82
CA GLU A 83 -17.91 5.76 21.24
C GLU A 83 -18.82 6.82 21.85
N VAL A 84 -19.11 7.90 21.11
CA VAL A 84 -20.03 8.95 21.56
C VAL A 84 -21.45 8.40 21.72
N GLU A 85 -21.96 7.66 20.73
CA GLU A 85 -23.28 7.03 20.80
C GLU A 85 -23.40 6.05 21.98
N LEU A 86 -22.38 5.22 22.18
CA LEU A 86 -22.33 4.29 23.30
C LEU A 86 -22.34 5.02 24.65
N SER A 87 -21.61 6.13 24.75
CA SER A 87 -21.60 6.96 25.96
C SER A 87 -22.96 7.63 26.24
N ALA A 88 -23.64 8.08 25.19
CA ALA A 88 -24.97 8.70 25.30
C ALA A 88 -26.02 7.67 25.74
N LEU A 89 -25.99 6.46 25.17
CA LEU A 89 -26.85 5.35 25.58
C LEU A 89 -26.63 4.96 27.04
N ARG A 90 -25.36 4.89 27.47
CA ARG A 90 -25.01 4.57 28.86
C ARG A 90 -25.51 5.64 29.83
N ASN A 91 -25.36 6.92 29.49
CA ASN A 91 -25.83 8.00 30.37
C ASN A 91 -27.36 8.03 30.46
N ARG A 92 -28.07 7.79 29.36
CA ARG A 92 -29.54 7.73 29.36
C ARG A 92 -30.07 6.61 30.26
N SER A 93 -29.45 5.43 30.23
CA SER A 93 -29.82 4.32 31.11
C SER A 93 -29.58 4.58 32.60
N LEU A 94 -28.71 5.52 32.95
CA LEU A 94 -28.45 5.90 34.34
C LEU A 94 -29.46 6.94 34.83
N GLU A 95 -29.87 7.86 33.97
CA GLU A 95 -30.90 8.87 34.27
C GLU A 95 -32.28 8.20 34.48
N ASP A 96 -32.61 7.18 33.69
CA ASP A 96 -33.81 6.35 33.88
C ASP A 96 -33.81 5.58 35.23
N LEU A 97 -32.63 5.35 35.84
CA LEU A 97 -32.50 4.72 37.16
C LEU A 97 -32.58 5.75 38.31
N GLU A 98 -32.17 7.00 38.07
CA GLU A 98 -32.28 8.10 39.05
C GLU A 98 -33.71 8.66 39.14
N GLU A 99 -34.50 8.57 38.08
CA GLU A 99 -35.92 8.99 38.07
C GLU A 99 -36.90 7.96 38.66
N ALA A 100 -36.43 6.79 39.11
CA ALA A 100 -37.26 5.85 39.84
C ALA A 100 -37.71 6.50 41.16
N PRO A 101 -38.99 6.87 41.31
CA PRO A 101 -39.44 7.64 42.45
C PRO A 101 -39.28 6.79 43.71
N GLU A 102 -38.67 7.38 44.74
CA GLU A 102 -38.84 6.93 46.11
C GLU A 102 -40.34 6.95 46.41
N GLU A 103 -41.02 5.82 46.21
CA GLU A 103 -42.39 5.62 46.62
C GLU A 103 -42.45 5.68 48.15
N ARG A 104 -42.83 6.87 48.63
CA ARG A 104 -43.70 7.13 49.80
C ARG A 104 -43.43 6.27 51.04
N GLU A 105 -42.72 6.86 52.01
CA GLU A 105 -42.97 6.56 53.43
C GLU A 105 -43.45 7.85 54.11
N GLU A 106 -44.77 8.03 54.16
CA GLU A 106 -45.48 8.86 55.17
C GLU A 106 -46.12 7.94 56.21
#